data_AF-A0A8T6N3N9-F1
#
_entry.id   AF-A0A8T6N3N9-F1
#
_cell.length_a   1.000
_cell.length_b   1.000
_cell.length_c   1.000
_cell.angle_alpha   90.00
_cell.angle_beta   90.00
_cell.angle_gamma   90.00
#
_symmetry.space_group_name_H-M   'P 1'
#
loop_
_entity.id
_entity.type
_entity.pdbx_description
1 polymer ?
#
loop_
_entity_poly.entity_id
_entity_poly.type
_entity_poly.pdbx_seq_one_letter_code
_entity_poly.pdbx_strand_id
1 'polypeptide(L)'
;MKFDVVVYFSSLPRIADHDRKVQIMRAFSAGCKSLGLRVLDQTELNVVDCRLAVMIGWVGQTFKGPHIHLRNDVINNQKAKGTHVMPIDGSCFKFADPTSRYVRYSLDGVFYNQHEYANKNSTQHKWNQIRHDLRMPKLQPYRTEGNHILVCLQRDGGWNMKGEDLGRWLVMTVKRIRSVSNRPILVRPHPKRPMKESVARVLKHPQVYESVKGSTLDADLEGAWAAVFYNSSSSVAAVLKGVPVFVTDNDAVTWDVANHDVKDIQNPGLPDREQWLWDLAACHWSDEELRQGLVYQHFKSYLKA
;
A
#
# COMPACT_ATOMS: atom_id res chain seq x y z
N MET A 1 17.52 27.57 2.06
CA MET A 1 17.04 26.94 0.80
C MET A 1 16.08 27.87 0.06
N LYS A 2 16.10 27.84 -1.29
CA LYS A 2 15.28 28.70 -2.18
C LYS A 2 13.79 28.31 -2.16
N PHE A 3 13.48 27.03 -2.01
CA PHE A 3 12.12 26.50 -1.95
C PHE A 3 11.87 25.76 -0.64
N ASP A 4 10.65 25.91 -0.13
CA ASP A 4 10.14 25.12 0.99
C ASP A 4 9.74 23.72 0.53
N VAL A 5 9.09 23.65 -0.62
CA VAL A 5 8.58 22.41 -1.20
C VAL A 5 8.89 22.37 -2.70
N VAL A 6 9.36 21.24 -3.21
CA VAL A 6 9.42 20.96 -4.65
C VAL A 6 8.57 19.74 -4.93
N VAL A 7 7.57 19.87 -5.82
CA VAL A 7 6.70 18.78 -6.26
C VAL A 7 7.17 18.31 -7.64
N TYR A 8 7.77 17.12 -7.69
CA TYR A 8 8.43 16.58 -8.89
C TYR A 8 7.44 15.89 -9.83
N PHE A 9 6.69 16.64 -10.63
CA PHE A 9 5.85 16.08 -11.71
C PHE A 9 6.65 15.22 -12.69
N SER A 10 7.93 15.58 -12.91
CA SER A 10 8.90 14.80 -13.69
C SER A 10 9.24 13.43 -13.10
N SER A 11 8.78 13.10 -11.88
CA SER A 11 8.86 11.75 -11.34
C SER A 11 7.90 10.78 -12.06
N LEU A 12 6.95 11.28 -12.85
CA LEU A 12 6.04 10.48 -13.67
C LEU A 12 6.65 10.19 -15.05
N PRO A 13 6.43 9.00 -15.64
CA PRO A 13 6.94 8.67 -16.97
C PRO A 13 6.30 9.51 -18.09
N ARG A 14 5.08 10.02 -17.88
CA ARG A 14 4.35 10.95 -18.75
C ARG A 14 3.55 11.89 -17.87
N ILE A 15 3.51 13.17 -18.24
CA ILE A 15 2.71 14.19 -17.58
C ILE A 15 1.52 14.48 -18.50
N ALA A 16 0.30 14.22 -18.01
CA ALA A 16 -0.94 14.52 -18.71
C ALA A 16 -1.94 15.09 -17.72
N ASP A 17 -2.58 16.21 -18.05
CA ASP A 17 -3.40 16.98 -17.11
C ASP A 17 -4.64 16.25 -16.58
N HIS A 18 -5.20 15.35 -17.38
CA HIS A 18 -6.31 14.48 -16.97
C HIS A 18 -5.85 13.22 -16.22
N ASP A 19 -4.53 13.00 -16.05
CA ASP A 19 -4.02 11.90 -15.25
C ASP A 19 -4.29 12.17 -13.76
N ARG A 20 -4.95 11.22 -13.11
CA ARG A 20 -5.27 11.25 -11.68
C ARG A 20 -4.04 11.56 -10.81
N LYS A 21 -2.86 11.07 -11.19
CA LYS A 21 -1.60 11.32 -10.48
C LYS A 21 -1.20 12.79 -10.52
N VAL A 22 -1.32 13.43 -11.69
CA VAL A 22 -1.03 14.85 -11.87
C VAL A 22 -2.00 15.70 -11.04
N GLN A 23 -3.27 15.32 -11.00
CA GLN A 23 -4.28 16.01 -10.17
C GLN A 23 -3.96 15.97 -8.67
N ILE A 24 -3.53 14.81 -8.16
CA ILE A 24 -3.10 14.65 -6.76
C ILE A 24 -1.91 15.56 -6.45
N MET A 25 -0.90 15.59 -7.32
CA MET A 25 0.29 16.43 -7.16
C MET A 25 -0.05 17.93 -7.20
N ARG A 26 -0.95 18.33 -8.10
CA ARG A 26 -1.47 19.71 -8.18
C ARG A 26 -2.24 20.09 -6.92
N ALA A 27 -3.09 19.20 -6.40
CA ALA A 27 -3.85 19.44 -5.18
C ALA A 27 -2.92 19.68 -3.98
N PHE A 28 -1.89 18.84 -3.81
CA PHE A 28 -0.87 19.03 -2.77
C PHE A 28 -0.09 20.34 -2.94
N SER A 29 0.36 20.65 -4.17
CA SER A 29 1.06 21.89 -4.47
C SER A 29 0.21 23.13 -4.16
N ALA A 30 -1.06 23.12 -4.57
CA ALA A 30 -2.01 24.20 -4.31
C ALA A 30 -2.21 24.43 -2.81
N GLY A 31 -2.35 23.37 -2.02
CA GLY A 31 -2.45 23.50 -0.56
C GLY A 31 -1.18 24.00 0.10
N CYS A 32 0.00 23.62 -0.40
CA CYS A 32 1.24 24.21 0.10
C CYS A 32 1.35 25.70 -0.23
N LYS A 33 0.93 26.12 -1.44
CA LYS A 33 0.92 27.53 -1.85
C LYS A 33 -0.08 28.36 -1.06
N SER A 34 -1.26 27.83 -0.73
CA SER A 34 -2.27 28.54 0.08
C SER A 34 -1.80 28.81 1.51
N LEU A 35 -0.84 28.02 2.01
CA LEU A 35 -0.14 28.26 3.28
C LEU A 35 1.02 29.27 3.18
N GLY A 36 1.24 29.89 2.02
CA GLY A 36 2.30 30.87 1.80
C GLY A 36 3.70 30.27 1.61
N LEU A 37 3.82 28.96 1.38
CA LEU A 37 5.11 28.30 1.16
C LEU A 37 5.66 28.63 -0.23
N ARG A 38 6.99 28.68 -0.36
CA ARG A 38 7.66 28.78 -1.67
C ARG A 38 7.69 27.39 -2.31
N VAL A 39 6.74 27.14 -3.21
CA VAL A 39 6.55 25.86 -3.88
C VAL A 39 7.00 25.92 -5.33
N LEU A 40 7.77 24.93 -5.78
CA LEU A 40 8.07 24.71 -7.20
C LEU A 40 7.37 23.45 -7.71
N ASP A 41 6.61 23.59 -8.80
CA ASP A 41 6.11 22.44 -9.57
C ASP A 41 7.17 22.06 -10.60
N GLN A 42 7.97 21.04 -10.30
CA GLN A 42 9.12 20.66 -11.11
C GLN A 42 8.73 19.67 -12.22
N THR A 43 8.81 20.13 -13.47
CA THR A 43 8.52 19.34 -14.68
C THR A 43 9.76 18.89 -15.43
N GLU A 44 10.95 19.40 -15.08
CA GLU A 44 12.22 19.04 -15.68
C GLU A 44 12.90 17.86 -14.95
N LEU A 45 13.79 17.17 -15.65
CA LEU A 45 14.54 16.00 -15.15
C LEU A 45 15.82 16.42 -14.42
N ASN A 46 15.72 17.36 -13.50
CA ASN A 46 16.84 17.84 -12.67
C ASN A 46 16.41 18.03 -11.20
N VAL A 47 17.37 17.85 -10.30
CA VAL A 47 17.18 17.99 -8.86
C VAL A 47 17.25 19.47 -8.46
N VAL A 48 16.34 19.86 -7.56
CA VAL A 48 16.24 21.21 -7.00
C VAL A 48 16.27 21.16 -5.48
N ASP A 49 17.08 22.04 -4.88
CA ASP A 49 17.24 22.15 -3.44
C ASP A 49 15.99 22.66 -2.74
N CYS A 50 15.50 21.87 -1.79
CA CYS A 50 14.30 22.19 -1.03
C CYS A 50 14.28 21.46 0.32
N ARG A 51 13.47 22.00 1.24
CA ARG A 51 13.27 21.37 2.55
C ARG A 51 12.46 20.07 2.45
N LEU A 52 11.48 20.03 1.54
CA LEU A 52 10.65 18.86 1.26
C LEU A 52 10.54 18.59 -0.24
N ALA A 53 11.03 17.44 -0.68
CA ALA A 53 10.85 16.96 -2.05
C ALA A 53 9.67 15.99 -2.12
N VAL A 54 8.66 16.26 -2.94
CA VAL A 54 7.42 15.46 -3.03
C VAL A 54 7.35 14.77 -4.38
N MET A 55 7.07 13.47 -4.41
CA MET A 55 7.01 12.71 -5.65
C MET A 55 6.05 11.52 -5.58
N ILE A 56 5.40 11.18 -6.70
CA ILE A 56 4.62 9.93 -6.80
C ILE A 56 5.55 8.75 -7.10
N GLY A 57 5.35 7.67 -6.33
CA GLY A 57 6.07 6.41 -6.49
C GLY A 57 7.47 6.42 -5.86
N TRP A 58 8.07 5.24 -5.81
CA TRP A 58 9.39 5.01 -5.22
C TRP A 58 10.38 4.42 -6.23
N VAL A 59 11.64 4.29 -5.82
CA VAL A 59 12.67 3.54 -6.55
C VAL A 59 12.56 2.06 -6.19
N GLY A 60 12.64 1.19 -7.20
CA GLY A 60 12.72 -0.26 -7.01
C GLY A 60 14.14 -0.77 -7.29
N GLN A 61 14.30 -2.09 -7.37
CA GLN A 61 15.59 -2.72 -7.67
C GLN A 61 16.05 -2.53 -9.13
N THR A 62 15.16 -2.09 -10.02
CA THR A 62 15.49 -1.86 -11.43
C THR A 62 15.18 -0.43 -11.85
N PHE A 63 16.15 0.20 -12.52
CA PHE A 63 16.05 1.54 -13.07
C PHE A 63 15.70 1.45 -14.54
N LYS A 64 14.45 1.75 -14.89
CA LYS A 64 13.98 1.78 -16.28
C LYS A 64 13.33 3.12 -16.59
N GLY A 65 14.09 3.97 -17.28
CA GLY A 65 13.65 5.27 -17.77
C GLY A 65 14.09 6.44 -16.90
N PRO A 66 14.17 7.65 -17.48
CA PRO A 66 14.81 8.82 -16.87
C PRO A 66 14.13 9.26 -15.56
N HIS A 67 12.81 9.15 -15.48
CA HIS A 67 12.04 9.50 -14.27
C HIS A 67 12.42 8.66 -13.04
N ILE A 68 12.87 7.39 -13.19
CA ILE A 68 13.30 6.57 -12.04
C ILE A 68 14.69 7.00 -11.57
N HIS A 69 15.59 7.39 -12.48
CA HIS A 69 16.89 7.96 -12.13
C HIS A 69 16.71 9.27 -11.36
N LEU A 70 15.83 10.16 -11.84
CA LEU A 70 15.50 11.39 -11.13
C LEU A 70 15.02 11.11 -9.69
N ARG A 71 14.14 10.12 -9.47
CA ARG A 71 13.69 9.77 -8.11
C ARG A 71 14.87 9.39 -7.20
N ASN A 72 15.81 8.60 -7.70
CA ASN A 72 17.01 8.23 -6.95
C ASN A 72 17.90 9.44 -6.66
N ASP A 73 18.07 10.33 -7.63
CA ASP A 73 18.90 11.52 -7.47
C ASP A 73 18.28 12.49 -6.46
N VAL A 74 16.95 12.66 -6.48
CA VAL A 74 16.20 13.42 -5.46
C VAL A 74 16.37 12.81 -4.07
N ILE A 75 16.23 11.48 -3.93
CA ILE A 75 16.44 10.78 -2.65
C ILE A 75 17.85 11.01 -2.13
N ASN A 76 18.87 10.81 -2.96
CA ASN A 76 20.26 10.96 -2.56
C ASN A 76 20.60 12.41 -2.21
N ASN A 77 20.08 13.39 -2.95
CA ASN A 77 20.28 14.81 -2.66
C ASN A 77 19.65 15.23 -1.33
N GLN A 78 18.39 14.84 -1.07
CA GLN A 78 17.73 15.17 0.20
C GLN A 78 18.47 14.52 1.38
N LYS A 79 18.86 13.24 1.26
CA LYS A 79 19.66 12.55 2.27
C LYS A 79 20.99 13.24 2.55
N ALA A 80 21.72 13.65 1.50
CA ALA A 80 22.99 14.36 1.64
C ALA A 80 22.86 15.73 2.34
N LYS A 81 21.69 16.37 2.21
CA LYS A 81 21.39 17.68 2.79
C LYS A 81 20.69 17.62 4.14
N GLY A 82 20.36 16.42 4.62
CA GLY A 82 19.60 16.23 5.86
C GLY A 82 18.15 16.71 5.77
N THR A 83 17.60 16.81 4.56
CA THR A 83 16.21 17.20 4.26
C THR A 83 15.39 15.97 3.84
N HIS A 84 14.08 16.14 3.64
CA HIS A 84 13.16 15.02 3.53
C HIS A 84 12.59 14.81 2.12
N VAL A 85 12.28 13.55 1.81
CA VAL A 85 11.46 13.15 0.66
C VAL A 85 10.09 12.71 1.16
N MET A 86 9.02 13.15 0.50
CA MET A 86 7.66 12.69 0.76
C MET A 86 7.14 11.92 -0.46
N PRO A 87 7.20 10.58 -0.44
CA PRO A 87 6.52 9.79 -1.45
C PRO A 87 5.00 9.87 -1.29
N ILE A 88 4.32 9.93 -2.43
CA ILE A 88 2.88 9.74 -2.54
C ILE A 88 2.63 8.33 -3.08
N ASP A 89 1.90 7.53 -2.29
CA ASP A 89 1.58 6.14 -2.63
C ASP A 89 0.07 5.86 -2.67
N GLY A 90 -0.30 4.76 -3.30
CA GLY A 90 -1.70 4.33 -3.39
C GLY A 90 -2.31 4.04 -2.02
N SER A 91 -3.60 4.34 -1.88
CA SER A 91 -4.37 4.02 -0.68
C SER A 91 -4.47 2.50 -0.44
N CYS A 92 -4.35 2.09 0.82
CA CYS A 92 -4.65 0.74 1.28
C CYS A 92 -6.15 0.38 1.15
N PHE A 93 -7.02 1.38 0.98
CA PHE A 93 -8.47 1.22 0.77
C PHE A 93 -8.86 1.19 -0.71
N LYS A 94 -7.90 0.95 -1.62
CA LYS A 94 -8.13 0.99 -3.08
C LYS A 94 -9.24 0.06 -3.56
N PHE A 95 -9.51 -1.03 -2.85
CA PHE A 95 -10.62 -1.95 -3.14
C PHE A 95 -12.00 -1.29 -3.03
N ALA A 96 -12.13 -0.23 -2.24
CA ALA A 96 -13.35 0.58 -2.08
C ALA A 96 -13.24 1.97 -2.76
N ASP A 97 -12.08 2.34 -3.28
CA ASP A 97 -11.80 3.63 -3.90
C ASP A 97 -11.29 3.49 -5.34
N PRO A 98 -12.16 3.14 -6.31
CA PRO A 98 -11.75 2.94 -7.71
C PRO A 98 -11.15 4.21 -8.34
N THR A 99 -11.55 5.38 -7.85
CA THR A 99 -11.12 6.70 -8.32
C THR A 99 -9.82 7.22 -7.69
N SER A 100 -9.26 6.54 -6.67
CA SER A 100 -8.10 7.03 -5.91
C SER A 100 -8.36 8.43 -5.32
N ARG A 101 -9.52 8.65 -4.69
CA ARG A 101 -9.81 9.86 -3.90
C ARG A 101 -8.84 10.03 -2.75
N TYR A 102 -8.43 8.92 -2.14
CA TYR A 102 -7.45 8.89 -1.06
C TYR A 102 -6.09 8.37 -1.56
N VAL A 103 -5.02 8.98 -1.06
CA VAL A 103 -3.63 8.55 -1.25
C VAL A 103 -2.88 8.64 0.07
N ARG A 104 -1.76 7.90 0.15
CA ARG A 104 -0.98 7.78 1.37
C ARG A 104 0.30 8.57 1.29
N TYR A 105 0.70 9.16 2.41
CA TYR A 105 1.91 9.96 2.55
C TYR A 105 2.77 9.42 3.70
N SER A 106 4.08 9.53 3.52
CA SER A 106 5.13 9.21 4.50
C SER A 106 6.35 10.09 4.25
N LEU A 107 7.36 10.01 5.13
CA LEU A 107 8.67 10.61 4.93
C LEU A 107 9.75 9.55 4.70
N ASP A 108 10.62 9.84 3.74
CA ASP A 108 11.88 9.17 3.40
C ASP A 108 11.77 7.71 2.94
N GLY A 109 10.55 7.20 2.75
CA GLY A 109 10.30 5.94 2.08
C GLY A 109 8.87 5.43 2.21
N VAL A 110 8.64 4.25 1.65
CA VAL A 110 7.29 3.69 1.38
C VAL A 110 6.96 2.42 2.15
N PHE A 111 7.92 1.89 2.91
CA PHE A 111 7.73 0.72 3.75
C PHE A 111 7.16 1.12 5.11
N TYR A 112 5.98 0.58 5.44
CA TYR A 112 5.17 1.00 6.59
C TYR A 112 5.86 0.80 7.94
N ASN A 113 6.67 -0.24 8.05
CA ASN A 113 7.43 -0.60 9.24
C ASN A 113 8.74 0.19 9.43
N GLN A 114 9.21 0.90 8.40
CA GLN A 114 10.55 1.51 8.38
C GLN A 114 10.51 3.05 8.38
N HIS A 115 9.40 3.64 7.95
CA HIS A 115 9.32 5.06 7.64
C HIS A 115 8.24 5.78 8.44
N GLU A 116 8.35 7.09 8.49
CA GLU A 116 7.46 7.92 9.28
C GLU A 116 6.19 8.24 8.49
N TYR A 117 5.03 7.80 9.01
CA TYR A 117 3.70 8.08 8.44
C TYR A 117 2.93 9.12 9.28
N ALA A 118 3.51 9.60 10.37
CA ALA A 118 2.96 10.53 11.34
C ALA A 118 1.57 10.09 11.85
N ASN A 119 1.38 8.79 12.08
CA ASN A 119 0.05 8.19 12.20
C ASN A 119 -0.17 7.36 13.46
N LYS A 120 0.80 7.27 14.37
CA LYS A 120 0.70 6.45 15.58
C LYS A 120 -0.22 7.10 16.62
N ASN A 121 -0.92 6.25 17.39
CA ASN A 121 -1.86 6.66 18.44
C ASN A 121 -2.97 7.59 17.91
N SER A 122 -3.43 7.34 16.69
CA SER A 122 -4.47 8.13 16.04
C SER A 122 -5.85 7.82 16.61
N THR A 123 -6.74 8.81 16.54
CA THR A 123 -8.15 8.62 16.91
C THR A 123 -8.95 8.02 15.75
N GLN A 124 -10.14 7.49 16.05
CA GLN A 124 -11.07 6.96 15.04
C GLN A 124 -11.57 7.96 13.98
N HIS A 125 -11.30 9.27 14.14
CA HIS A 125 -11.88 10.31 13.28
C HIS A 125 -11.58 10.05 11.80
N LYS A 126 -10.32 9.75 11.47
CA LYS A 126 -9.92 9.55 10.09
C LYS A 126 -10.53 8.31 9.46
N TRP A 127 -10.58 7.22 10.24
CA TRP A 127 -11.26 6.00 9.82
C TRP A 127 -12.75 6.27 9.53
N ASN A 128 -13.43 7.00 10.42
CA ASN A 128 -14.84 7.32 10.23
C ASN A 128 -15.10 8.16 8.97
N GLN A 129 -14.23 9.12 8.66
CA GLN A 129 -14.30 9.90 7.42
C GLN A 129 -14.11 9.01 6.18
N ILE A 130 -13.03 8.23 6.11
CA ILE A 130 -12.74 7.35 4.96
C ILE A 130 -13.87 6.33 4.77
N ARG A 131 -14.35 5.74 5.87
CA ARG A 131 -15.47 4.79 5.85
C ARG A 131 -16.73 5.40 5.26
N HIS A 132 -17.09 6.61 5.70
CA HIS A 132 -18.23 7.34 5.18
C HIS A 132 -18.07 7.65 3.70
N ASP A 133 -16.94 8.23 3.31
CA ASP A 133 -16.68 8.71 1.95
C ASP A 133 -16.61 7.58 0.91
N LEU A 134 -16.10 6.42 1.31
CA LEU A 134 -15.97 5.23 0.48
C LEU A 134 -17.11 4.23 0.67
N ARG A 135 -18.12 4.56 1.49
CA ARG A 135 -19.28 3.70 1.80
C ARG A 135 -18.87 2.30 2.29
N MET A 136 -17.81 2.23 3.09
CA MET A 136 -17.32 0.97 3.62
C MET A 136 -18.12 0.53 4.86
N PRO A 137 -18.24 -0.79 5.11
CA PRO A 137 -18.80 -1.29 6.35
C PRO A 137 -17.89 -0.93 7.54
N LYS A 138 -18.42 -1.07 8.76
CA LYS A 138 -17.58 -1.06 9.97
C LYS A 138 -16.63 -2.28 9.94
N LEU A 139 -15.56 -2.21 10.73
CA LEU A 139 -14.69 -3.35 11.01
C LEU A 139 -15.56 -4.52 11.51
N GLN A 140 -15.56 -5.63 10.78
CA GLN A 140 -16.36 -6.79 11.14
C GLN A 140 -15.69 -7.58 12.28
N PRO A 141 -16.46 -8.20 13.19
CA PRO A 141 -15.94 -9.18 14.14
C PRO A 141 -15.17 -10.28 13.41
N TYR A 142 -14.26 -10.96 14.11
CA TYR A 142 -13.56 -12.08 13.50
C TYR A 142 -14.55 -13.17 13.09
N ARG A 143 -14.34 -13.69 11.89
CA ARG A 143 -15.10 -14.78 11.33
C ARG A 143 -14.74 -16.07 12.08
N THR A 144 -15.76 -16.85 12.42
CA THR A 144 -15.62 -18.11 13.18
C THR A 144 -15.75 -19.36 12.31
N GLU A 145 -16.10 -19.21 11.03
CA GLU A 145 -16.34 -20.31 10.09
C GLU A 145 -15.80 -19.97 8.70
N GLY A 146 -15.55 -20.98 7.86
CA GLY A 146 -15.09 -20.76 6.49
C GLY A 146 -14.76 -22.05 5.77
N ASN A 147 -14.94 -22.05 4.45
CA ASN A 147 -14.88 -23.23 3.60
C ASN A 147 -13.60 -23.32 2.76
N HIS A 148 -12.80 -22.26 2.67
CA HIS A 148 -11.55 -22.28 1.90
C HIS A 148 -10.47 -21.36 2.49
N ILE A 149 -9.23 -21.54 2.06
CA ILE A 149 -8.10 -20.65 2.38
C ILE A 149 -7.78 -19.85 1.12
N LEU A 150 -7.82 -18.52 1.20
CA LEU A 150 -7.50 -17.63 0.09
C LEU A 150 -5.99 -17.35 0.08
N VAL A 151 -5.31 -17.55 -1.04
CA VAL A 151 -3.90 -17.16 -1.24
C VAL A 151 -3.83 -16.10 -2.33
N CYS A 152 -3.46 -14.88 -1.96
CA CYS A 152 -3.46 -13.73 -2.85
C CYS A 152 -2.05 -13.42 -3.38
N LEU A 153 -1.89 -13.46 -4.70
CA LEU A 153 -0.67 -13.03 -5.37
C LEU A 153 -0.68 -11.52 -5.61
N GLN A 154 0.53 -10.97 -5.73
CA GLN A 154 0.76 -9.59 -6.14
C GLN A 154 1.61 -9.49 -7.41
N ARG A 155 1.93 -8.27 -7.83
CA ARG A 155 2.75 -8.07 -9.03
C ARG A 155 4.18 -8.54 -8.75
N ASP A 156 4.62 -9.53 -9.53
CA ASP A 156 6.02 -9.96 -9.51
C ASP A 156 6.97 -8.83 -9.99
N GLY A 157 8.13 -8.71 -9.34
CA GLY A 157 9.09 -7.61 -9.55
C GLY A 157 8.59 -6.22 -9.10
N GLY A 158 7.61 -6.15 -8.21
CA GLY A 158 7.26 -4.92 -7.49
C GLY A 158 8.40 -4.46 -6.56
N TRP A 159 8.49 -3.16 -6.27
CA TRP A 159 9.47 -2.65 -5.29
C TRP A 159 9.25 -3.28 -3.90
N ASN A 160 8.02 -3.68 -3.61
CA ASN A 160 7.62 -4.35 -2.38
C ASN A 160 8.01 -5.84 -2.31
N MET A 161 8.49 -6.46 -3.39
CA MET A 161 8.93 -7.86 -3.35
C MET A 161 10.38 -8.04 -2.87
N LYS A 162 11.17 -6.95 -2.78
CA LYS A 162 12.59 -6.99 -2.36
C LYS A 162 13.47 -8.07 -3.07
N GLY A 163 13.08 -8.53 -4.26
CA GLY A 163 13.80 -9.54 -5.03
C GLY A 163 13.35 -10.98 -4.78
N GLU A 164 12.32 -11.20 -3.96
CA GLU A 164 11.73 -12.52 -3.75
C GLU A 164 11.00 -13.06 -4.98
N ASP A 165 11.17 -14.35 -5.23
CA ASP A 165 10.46 -15.09 -6.27
C ASP A 165 9.05 -15.45 -5.77
N LEU A 166 8.05 -14.68 -6.21
CA LEU A 166 6.66 -14.88 -5.81
C LEU A 166 6.08 -16.24 -6.26
N GLY A 167 6.63 -16.83 -7.31
CA GLY A 167 6.24 -18.14 -7.83
C GLY A 167 6.71 -19.25 -6.91
N ARG A 168 7.98 -19.18 -6.50
CA ARG A 168 8.54 -20.04 -5.44
C ARG A 168 7.79 -19.86 -4.13
N TRP A 169 7.49 -18.62 -3.73
CA TRP A 169 6.71 -18.33 -2.53
C TRP A 169 5.33 -18.99 -2.57
N LEU A 170 4.60 -18.90 -3.69
CA LEU A 170 3.30 -19.55 -3.86
C LEU A 170 3.39 -21.06 -3.66
N VAL A 171 4.32 -21.72 -4.36
CA VAL A 171 4.49 -23.18 -4.29
C VAL A 171 4.80 -23.63 -2.86
N MET A 172 5.71 -22.93 -2.18
CA MET A 172 6.08 -23.23 -0.79
C MET A 172 4.93 -22.97 0.19
N THR A 173 4.19 -21.88 0.01
CA THR A 173 3.05 -21.51 0.84
C THR A 173 1.93 -22.55 0.71
N VAL A 174 1.55 -22.93 -0.51
CA VAL A 174 0.55 -23.99 -0.74
C VAL A 174 0.99 -25.30 -0.10
N LYS A 175 2.26 -25.71 -0.27
CA LYS A 175 2.80 -26.93 0.35
C LYS A 175 2.69 -26.90 1.89
N ARG A 176 3.07 -25.79 2.52
CA ARG A 176 2.98 -25.62 3.98
C ARG A 176 1.54 -25.61 4.48
N ILE A 177 0.62 -24.96 3.77
CA ILE A 177 -0.80 -24.99 4.13
C ILE A 177 -1.34 -26.43 4.01
N ARG A 178 -0.95 -27.18 2.97
CA ARG A 178 -1.36 -28.59 2.80
C ARG A 178 -0.82 -29.53 3.86
N SER A 179 0.32 -29.25 4.48
CA SER A 179 0.81 -30.10 5.59
C SER A 179 0.01 -29.96 6.88
N VAL A 180 -0.85 -28.94 7.00
CA VAL A 180 -1.63 -28.66 8.22
C VAL A 180 -3.14 -28.46 7.96
N SER A 181 -3.60 -28.54 6.72
CA SER A 181 -4.99 -28.27 6.35
C SER A 181 -5.47 -29.05 5.15
N ASN A 182 -6.71 -29.53 5.24
CA ASN A 182 -7.45 -30.16 4.15
C ASN A 182 -8.49 -29.22 3.50
N ARG A 183 -8.68 -27.98 4.00
CA ARG A 183 -9.63 -27.03 3.40
C ARG A 183 -9.25 -26.73 1.94
N PRO A 184 -10.18 -26.56 1.00
CA PRO A 184 -9.87 -25.99 -0.32
C PRO A 184 -8.96 -24.76 -0.24
N ILE A 185 -8.01 -24.63 -1.18
CA ILE A 185 -7.20 -23.43 -1.35
C ILE A 185 -7.68 -22.71 -2.61
N LEU A 186 -8.04 -21.44 -2.50
CA LEU A 186 -8.34 -20.58 -3.63
C LEU A 186 -7.13 -19.67 -3.89
N VAL A 187 -6.47 -19.83 -5.03
CA VAL A 187 -5.35 -18.99 -5.46
C VAL A 187 -5.91 -17.83 -6.28
N ARG A 188 -5.66 -16.60 -5.85
CA ARG A 188 -6.03 -15.37 -6.58
C ARG A 188 -4.79 -14.76 -7.23
N PRO A 189 -4.60 -14.90 -8.56
CA PRO A 189 -3.50 -14.25 -9.26
C PRO A 189 -3.64 -12.73 -9.28
N HIS A 190 -2.52 -12.03 -9.50
CA HIS A 190 -2.58 -10.59 -9.71
C HIS A 190 -3.25 -10.25 -11.06
N PRO A 191 -4.28 -9.39 -11.09
CA PRO A 191 -5.17 -9.23 -12.26
C PRO A 191 -4.46 -8.76 -13.53
N LYS A 192 -3.35 -8.02 -13.39
CA LYS A 192 -2.56 -7.50 -14.53
C LYS A 192 -1.33 -8.33 -14.89
N ARG A 193 -0.89 -9.23 -14.01
CA ARG A 193 0.32 -10.05 -14.19
C ARG A 193 0.11 -11.43 -13.57
N PRO A 194 -0.77 -12.25 -14.16
CA PRO A 194 -1.03 -13.59 -13.64
C PRO A 194 0.23 -14.45 -13.83
N MET A 195 0.78 -14.99 -12.74
CA MET A 195 1.97 -15.85 -12.73
C MET A 195 1.63 -17.27 -13.23
N LYS A 196 1.28 -17.37 -14.52
CA LYS A 196 0.61 -18.55 -15.10
C LYS A 196 1.30 -19.87 -14.80
N GLU A 197 2.62 -19.95 -14.90
CA GLU A 197 3.37 -21.19 -14.69
C GLU A 197 3.32 -21.68 -13.23
N SER A 198 3.57 -20.78 -12.28
CA SER A 198 3.56 -21.12 -10.85
C SER A 198 2.15 -21.45 -10.37
N VAL A 199 1.15 -20.73 -10.88
CA VAL A 199 -0.27 -21.03 -10.63
C VAL A 199 -0.62 -22.41 -11.19
N ALA A 200 -0.32 -22.69 -12.46
CA ALA A 200 -0.56 -24.00 -13.06
C ALA A 200 0.10 -25.15 -12.30
N ARG A 201 1.26 -24.92 -11.68
CA ARG A 201 1.96 -25.92 -10.87
C ARG A 201 1.17 -26.31 -9.62
N VAL A 202 0.62 -25.34 -8.88
CA VAL A 202 -0.13 -25.63 -7.64
C VAL A 202 -1.53 -26.16 -7.92
N LEU A 203 -2.14 -25.80 -9.05
CA LEU A 203 -3.44 -26.33 -9.50
C LEU A 203 -3.44 -27.83 -9.82
N LYS A 204 -2.27 -28.47 -9.90
CA LYS A 204 -2.18 -29.94 -10.03
C LYS A 204 -2.70 -30.68 -8.78
N HIS A 205 -2.84 -29.99 -7.65
CA HIS A 205 -3.42 -30.58 -6.44
C HIS A 205 -4.96 -30.49 -6.50
N PRO A 206 -5.71 -31.59 -6.26
CA PRO A 206 -7.17 -31.67 -6.49
C PRO A 206 -8.05 -30.77 -5.59
N GLN A 207 -7.45 -30.03 -4.65
CA GLN A 207 -8.13 -29.11 -3.72
C GLN A 207 -7.55 -27.69 -3.79
N VAL A 208 -6.82 -27.39 -4.87
CA VAL A 208 -6.29 -26.06 -5.14
C VAL A 208 -6.99 -25.56 -6.40
N TYR A 209 -7.65 -24.43 -6.28
CA TYR A 209 -8.45 -23.82 -7.33
C TYR A 209 -7.89 -22.44 -7.67
N GLU A 210 -8.10 -21.99 -8.89
CA GLU A 210 -7.84 -20.61 -9.29
C GLU A 210 -9.11 -19.80 -9.13
N SER A 211 -8.97 -18.57 -8.65
CA SER A 211 -10.07 -17.61 -8.60
C SER A 211 -10.66 -17.37 -9.99
N VAL A 212 -11.98 -17.25 -10.05
CA VAL A 212 -12.71 -17.05 -11.31
C VAL A 212 -12.24 -15.75 -11.97
N LYS A 213 -11.93 -15.81 -13.27
CA LYS A 213 -11.48 -14.64 -14.02
C LYS A 213 -12.53 -13.52 -13.94
N GLY A 214 -12.11 -12.36 -13.43
CA GLY A 214 -12.97 -11.18 -13.24
C GLY A 214 -13.59 -11.06 -11.85
N SER A 215 -13.39 -12.02 -10.96
CA SER A 215 -13.81 -11.92 -9.56
C SER A 215 -13.14 -10.72 -8.85
N THR A 216 -13.89 -10.12 -7.94
CA THR A 216 -13.35 -9.13 -7.01
C THR A 216 -12.66 -9.82 -5.84
N LEU A 217 -11.73 -9.12 -5.19
CA LEU A 217 -11.15 -9.61 -3.93
C LEU A 217 -12.24 -9.81 -2.87
N ASP A 218 -13.25 -8.94 -2.90
CA ASP A 218 -14.40 -9.01 -2.00
C ASP A 218 -15.15 -10.34 -2.14
N ALA A 219 -15.42 -10.78 -3.38
CA ALA A 219 -16.07 -12.04 -3.69
C ALA A 219 -15.21 -13.25 -3.28
N ASP A 220 -13.90 -13.20 -3.53
CA ASP A 220 -12.99 -14.28 -3.13
C ASP A 220 -12.82 -14.38 -1.61
N LEU A 221 -13.04 -13.29 -0.87
CA LEU A 221 -13.03 -13.32 0.60
C LEU A 221 -14.32 -13.90 1.18
N GLU A 222 -15.36 -14.08 0.37
CA GLU A 222 -16.63 -14.65 0.85
C GLU A 222 -16.46 -16.14 1.16
N GLY A 223 -16.77 -16.56 2.39
CA GLY A 223 -16.51 -17.92 2.86
C GLY A 223 -15.04 -18.27 3.14
N ALA A 224 -14.08 -17.33 3.01
CA ALA A 224 -12.69 -17.57 3.35
C ALA A 224 -12.48 -17.81 4.86
N TRP A 225 -11.90 -18.94 5.24
CA TRP A 225 -11.47 -19.24 6.60
C TRP A 225 -10.28 -18.38 7.03
N ALA A 226 -9.31 -18.21 6.13
CA ALA A 226 -8.11 -17.39 6.33
C ALA A 226 -7.64 -16.86 4.97
N ALA A 227 -6.92 -15.74 4.98
CA ALA A 227 -6.36 -15.14 3.78
C ALA A 227 -4.84 -14.92 3.93
N VAL A 228 -4.07 -15.40 2.96
CA VAL A 228 -2.61 -15.43 2.97
C VAL A 228 -2.05 -14.51 1.90
N PHE A 229 -1.12 -13.65 2.31
CA PHE A 229 -0.47 -12.64 1.47
C PHE A 229 1.05 -12.69 1.71
N TYR A 230 1.83 -12.17 0.76
CA TYR A 230 3.24 -11.91 1.03
C TYR A 230 3.38 -10.66 1.92
N ASN A 231 3.18 -9.46 1.34
CA ASN A 231 3.07 -8.17 2.06
C ASN A 231 2.11 -7.17 1.40
N SER A 232 1.13 -7.68 0.64
CA SER A 232 0.25 -6.81 -0.15
C SER A 232 -0.69 -5.98 0.72
N SER A 233 -0.90 -4.71 0.36
CA SER A 233 -1.89 -3.84 1.01
C SER A 233 -3.34 -4.32 0.81
N SER A 234 -3.59 -5.23 -0.14
CA SER A 234 -4.89 -5.89 -0.31
C SER A 234 -5.31 -6.71 0.93
N SER A 235 -4.35 -7.09 1.79
CA SER A 235 -4.63 -7.74 3.08
C SER A 235 -5.55 -6.92 3.98
N VAL A 236 -5.56 -5.59 3.85
CA VAL A 236 -6.46 -4.70 4.61
C VAL A 236 -7.93 -5.03 4.37
N ALA A 237 -8.31 -5.43 3.16
CA ALA A 237 -9.69 -5.85 2.87
C ALA A 237 -10.10 -7.08 3.67
N ALA A 238 -9.20 -8.06 3.82
CA ALA A 238 -9.43 -9.27 4.60
C ALA A 238 -9.57 -8.94 6.09
N VAL A 239 -8.69 -8.07 6.62
CA VAL A 239 -8.76 -7.58 8.00
C VAL A 239 -10.11 -6.91 8.27
N LEU A 240 -10.59 -6.04 7.38
CA LEU A 240 -11.89 -5.36 7.54
C LEU A 240 -13.09 -6.31 7.52
N LYS A 241 -13.01 -7.39 6.74
CA LYS A 241 -14.03 -8.46 6.68
C LYS A 241 -13.97 -9.46 7.84
N GLY A 242 -13.09 -9.26 8.81
CA GLY A 242 -12.95 -10.21 9.92
C GLY A 242 -12.31 -11.53 9.52
N VAL A 243 -11.66 -11.62 8.35
CA VAL A 243 -10.94 -12.82 7.92
C VAL A 243 -9.55 -12.79 8.56
N PRO A 244 -9.14 -13.83 9.33
CA PRO A 244 -7.79 -13.95 9.82
C PRO A 244 -6.76 -13.87 8.68
N VAL A 245 -5.81 -12.95 8.82
CA VAL A 245 -4.78 -12.66 7.81
C VAL A 245 -3.48 -13.33 8.20
N PHE A 246 -2.80 -13.88 7.20
CA PHE A 246 -1.42 -14.35 7.28
C PHE A 246 -0.55 -13.54 6.31
N VAL A 247 0.58 -13.02 6.79
CA VAL A 247 1.57 -12.31 5.98
C VAL A 247 2.94 -12.94 6.17
N THR A 248 3.76 -12.96 5.12
CA THR A 248 5.10 -13.57 5.17
C THR A 248 6.21 -12.55 5.43
N ASP A 249 6.00 -11.30 5.04
CA ASP A 249 7.01 -10.25 5.10
C ASP A 249 6.54 -9.06 5.95
N ASN A 250 7.48 -8.52 6.74
CA ASN A 250 7.20 -7.52 7.78
C ASN A 250 6.95 -6.11 7.27
N ASP A 251 7.10 -5.86 5.97
CA ASP A 251 6.67 -4.60 5.39
C ASP A 251 5.16 -4.55 5.14
N ALA A 252 4.46 -5.67 5.34
CA ALA A 252 3.01 -5.71 5.24
C ALA A 252 2.40 -4.65 6.18
N VAL A 253 1.54 -3.79 5.63
CA VAL A 253 0.83 -2.77 6.44
C VAL A 253 -0.03 -3.39 7.55
N THR A 254 -0.38 -4.68 7.42
CA THR A 254 -1.17 -5.47 8.36
C THR A 254 -0.33 -6.29 9.32
N TRP A 255 1.01 -6.16 9.34
CA TRP A 255 1.91 -7.01 10.13
C TRP A 255 1.48 -7.15 11.60
N ASP A 256 1.18 -6.02 12.27
CA ASP A 256 0.83 -5.99 13.69
C ASP A 256 -0.51 -6.67 14.02
N VAL A 257 -1.36 -6.91 13.01
CA VAL A 257 -2.70 -7.50 13.15
C VAL A 257 -2.87 -8.78 12.34
N ALA A 258 -1.76 -9.36 11.90
CA ALA A 258 -1.72 -10.57 11.11
C ALA A 258 -0.96 -11.69 11.83
N ASN A 259 -1.21 -12.91 11.38
CA ASN A 259 -0.43 -14.09 11.72
C ASN A 259 0.79 -14.18 10.79
N HIS A 260 1.90 -14.75 11.25
CA HIS A 260 3.15 -14.78 10.49
C HIS A 260 3.61 -16.19 10.08
N ASP A 261 2.91 -17.23 10.54
CA ASP A 261 3.21 -18.63 10.20
C ASP A 261 1.94 -19.41 9.90
N VAL A 262 1.83 -19.91 8.66
CA VAL A 262 0.69 -20.71 8.20
C VAL A 262 0.55 -22.06 8.93
N LYS A 263 1.50 -22.47 9.78
CA LYS A 263 1.33 -23.66 10.64
C LYS A 263 0.10 -23.53 11.55
N ASP A 264 -0.22 -22.30 11.96
CA ASP A 264 -1.31 -21.99 12.89
C ASP A 264 -2.62 -21.69 12.12
N ILE A 265 -2.67 -21.94 10.80
CA ILE A 265 -3.83 -21.59 9.97
C ILE A 265 -5.12 -22.30 10.37
N GLN A 266 -5.05 -23.39 11.14
CA GLN A 266 -6.23 -24.06 11.69
C GLN A 266 -6.83 -23.33 12.89
N ASN A 267 -6.01 -22.60 13.65
CA ASN A 267 -6.37 -21.89 14.86
C ASN A 267 -5.63 -20.54 14.86
N PRO A 268 -5.99 -19.62 13.94
CA PRO A 268 -5.27 -18.36 13.79
C PRO A 268 -5.38 -17.51 15.05
N GLY A 269 -4.34 -16.76 15.36
CA GLY A 269 -4.40 -15.65 16.31
C GLY A 269 -5.36 -14.57 15.81
N LEU A 270 -6.07 -13.96 16.76
CA LEU A 270 -7.12 -12.95 16.54
C LEU A 270 -6.76 -11.63 17.25
N PRO A 271 -5.67 -10.95 16.83
CA PRO A 271 -5.23 -9.71 17.48
C PRO A 271 -6.29 -8.60 17.42
N ASP A 272 -6.26 -7.67 18.36
CA ASP A 272 -7.06 -6.46 18.26
C ASP A 272 -6.65 -5.67 17.00
N ARG A 273 -7.64 -5.18 16.25
CA ARG A 273 -7.46 -4.51 14.95
C ARG A 273 -7.79 -3.02 14.99
N GLU A 274 -8.35 -2.53 16.07
CA GLU A 274 -9.03 -1.24 16.11
C GLU A 274 -8.03 -0.08 16.08
N GLN A 275 -7.09 -0.05 17.03
CA GLN A 275 -6.06 1.00 17.06
C GLN A 275 -5.20 0.99 15.78
N TRP A 276 -4.84 -0.21 15.30
CA TRP A 276 -4.12 -0.36 14.03
C TRP A 276 -4.90 0.25 12.85
N LEU A 277 -6.22 0.06 12.80
CA LEU A 277 -7.05 0.60 11.73
C LEU A 277 -7.12 2.13 11.79
N TRP A 278 -7.17 2.70 12.99
CA TRP A 278 -7.14 4.15 13.18
C TRP A 278 -5.81 4.75 12.74
N ASP A 279 -4.70 4.13 13.13
CA ASP A 279 -3.36 4.53 12.71
C ASP A 279 -3.21 4.41 11.19
N LEU A 280 -3.60 3.28 10.60
CA LEU A 280 -3.54 3.09 9.16
C LEU A 280 -4.38 4.15 8.42
N ALA A 281 -5.59 4.47 8.91
CA ALA A 281 -6.44 5.48 8.29
C ALA A 281 -5.79 6.87 8.33
N ALA A 282 -5.11 7.24 9.43
CA ALA A 282 -4.51 8.55 9.65
C ALA A 282 -3.42 8.95 8.65
N CYS A 283 -2.83 8.00 7.91
CA CYS A 283 -1.87 8.32 6.85
C CYS A 283 -2.47 8.47 5.45
N HIS A 284 -3.80 8.37 5.30
CA HIS A 284 -4.51 8.46 4.03
C HIS A 284 -5.26 9.79 3.90
N TRP A 285 -5.00 10.54 2.84
CA TRP A 285 -5.50 11.90 2.68
C TRP A 285 -6.26 12.05 1.36
N SER A 286 -7.38 12.76 1.41
CA SER A 286 -8.21 13.07 0.26
C SER A 286 -7.73 14.32 -0.46
N ASP A 287 -8.06 14.46 -1.75
CA ASP A 287 -7.75 15.66 -2.54
C ASP A 287 -8.14 16.97 -1.89
N GLU A 288 -9.27 17.00 -1.18
CA GLU A 288 -9.75 18.19 -0.51
C GLU A 288 -8.78 18.61 0.60
N GLU A 289 -8.35 17.65 1.41
CA GLU A 289 -7.36 17.87 2.46
C GLU A 289 -5.99 18.25 1.88
N LEU A 290 -5.66 17.74 0.70
CA LEU A 290 -4.45 18.17 -0.02
C LEU A 290 -4.53 19.66 -0.37
N ARG A 291 -5.65 20.12 -0.95
CA ARG A 291 -5.86 21.53 -1.32
C ARG A 291 -5.92 22.47 -0.13
N GLN A 292 -6.35 21.97 1.03
CA GLN A 292 -6.33 22.70 2.29
C GLN A 292 -4.93 22.78 2.93
N GLY A 293 -3.94 22.05 2.38
CA GLY A 293 -2.58 22.05 2.90
C GLY A 293 -2.40 21.21 4.17
N LEU A 294 -3.40 20.40 4.55
CA LEU A 294 -3.40 19.66 5.81
C LEU A 294 -2.26 18.64 5.90
N VAL A 295 -1.89 17.99 4.79
CA VAL A 295 -0.77 17.05 4.77
C VAL A 295 0.53 17.74 5.16
N TYR A 296 0.84 18.89 4.57
CA TYR A 296 2.06 19.61 4.92
C TYR A 296 2.05 20.04 6.39
N GLN A 297 0.92 20.56 6.88
CA GLN A 297 0.78 20.96 8.28
C GLN A 297 0.98 19.77 9.23
N HIS A 298 0.38 18.63 8.90
CA HIS A 298 0.47 17.38 9.68
C HIS A 298 1.91 16.89 9.83
N PHE A 299 2.68 16.94 8.74
CA PHE A 299 4.09 16.51 8.73
C PHE A 299 5.06 17.61 9.18
N LYS A 300 4.63 18.87 9.36
CA LYS A 300 5.52 20.02 9.60
C LYS A 300 6.45 19.83 10.80
N SER A 301 5.98 19.23 11.89
CA SER A 301 6.79 18.93 13.08
C SER A 301 7.83 17.83 12.87
N TYR A 302 7.65 17.01 11.83
CA TYR A 302 8.56 15.92 11.46
C TYR A 302 9.61 16.36 10.44
N LEU A 303 9.41 17.51 9.79
CA LEU A 303 10.40 18.13 8.93
C LEU A 303 11.44 18.82 9.82
N LYS A 304 12.69 18.33 9.78
CA LYS A 304 13.79 19.01 10.48
C LYS A 304 13.89 20.48 10.04
N ALA A 305 14.27 21.34 10.98
CA ALA A 305 14.49 22.77 10.77
C ALA A 305 15.61 23.03 9.75
#